data_AF-A0A1I8J071-F1
#
_entry.id   AF-A0A1I8J071-F1
#
_cell.length_a   1.000
_cell.length_b   1.000
_cell.length_c   1.000
_cell.angle_alpha   90.00
_cell.angle_beta   90.00
_cell.angle_gamma   90.00
#
_symmetry.space_group_name_H-M   'P 1'
#
loop_
_entity.id
_entity.type
_entity.pdbx_description
1 polymer ?
#
loop_
_entity_poly.entity_id
_entity_poly.type
_entity_poly.pdbx_seq_one_letter_code
_entity_poly.pdbx_strand_id
1 'polypeptide(L)'
;MLKDVCMALIESDVNVQLVRQLRENVRGVINFEEMAGGLNKRRMIQQAVFQELVRLMDPGVAPWQPVKGRPNTVMLVGLQGSGKTTTAHKAGQVLSAPQLAHLHGVRGHLPGWGVRPVQAERRQGRD
;
A
#
# COMPACT_ATOMS: atom_id res chain seq x y z
N MET A 1 24.55 5.07 -9.90
CA MET A 1 23.67 4.63 -8.79
C MET A 1 22.41 5.48 -8.67
N LEU A 2 22.46 6.75 -8.22
CA LEU A 2 21.23 7.54 -8.03
C LEU A 2 20.42 7.73 -9.33
N LYS A 3 21.11 7.95 -10.46
CA LYS A 3 20.48 8.05 -11.79
C LYS A 3 19.77 6.74 -12.19
N ASP A 4 20.42 5.60 -11.96
CA ASP A 4 19.90 4.27 -12.32
C ASP A 4 18.66 3.94 -11.50
N VAL A 5 18.67 4.28 -10.21
CA VAL A 5 17.48 4.15 -9.34
C VAL A 5 16.34 5.03 -9.81
N CYS A 6 16.62 6.30 -10.17
CA CYS A 6 15.57 7.20 -10.68
C CYS A 6 14.97 6.69 -12.00
N MET A 7 15.80 6.16 -12.90
CA MET A 7 15.32 5.56 -14.15
C MET A 7 14.44 4.33 -13.88
N ALA A 8 14.88 3.43 -13.01
CA ALA A 8 14.11 2.25 -12.64
C ALA A 8 12.74 2.61 -12.01
N LEU A 9 12.67 3.70 -11.22
CA LEU A 9 11.41 4.19 -10.65
C LEU A 9 10.47 4.73 -11.74
N ILE A 10 11.00 5.45 -12.73
CA ILE A 10 10.20 5.97 -13.85
C ILE A 10 9.69 4.82 -14.73
N GLU A 11 10.51 3.80 -14.98
CA GLU A 11 10.11 2.58 -15.70
C GLU A 11 9.03 1.78 -14.95
N SER A 12 8.92 1.96 -13.63
CA SER A 12 7.93 1.30 -12.77
C SER A 12 6.63 2.09 -12.59
N ASP A 13 6.32 3.02 -13.50
CA ASP A 13 5.13 3.89 -13.47
C ASP A 13 5.00 4.81 -12.23
N VAL A 14 6.11 5.14 -11.57
CA VAL A 14 6.10 6.13 -10.48
C VAL A 14 6.03 7.54 -11.07
N ASN A 15 5.24 8.42 -10.43
CA ASN A 15 5.11 9.81 -10.87
C ASN A 15 6.47 10.53 -10.93
N VAL A 16 6.81 11.07 -12.10
CA VAL A 16 8.08 11.76 -12.38
C VAL A 16 8.34 12.92 -11.42
N GLN A 17 7.29 13.61 -10.94
CA GLN A 17 7.44 14.69 -9.96
C GLN A 17 7.96 14.16 -8.61
N LEU A 18 7.46 13.00 -8.16
CA LEU A 18 7.92 12.36 -6.92
C LEU A 18 9.37 11.88 -7.06
N VAL A 19 9.73 11.32 -8.21
CA VAL A 19 11.11 10.89 -8.50
C VAL A 19 12.07 12.08 -8.54
N ARG A 20 11.64 13.21 -9.13
CA ARG A 20 12.42 14.46 -9.12
C ARG A 20 12.64 14.96 -7.70
N GLN A 21 11.60 14.97 -6.87
CA GLN A 21 11.70 15.39 -5.47
C GLN A 21 12.66 14.50 -4.68
N LEU A 22 12.57 13.17 -4.84
CA LEU A 22 13.47 12.21 -4.21
C LEU A 22 14.94 12.50 -4.57
N ARG A 23 15.21 12.76 -5.87
CA ARG A 23 16.57 13.03 -6.35
C ARG A 23 17.15 14.29 -5.70
N GLU A 24 16.38 15.37 -5.62
CA GLU A 24 16.83 16.62 -5.01
C GLU A 24 17.03 16.49 -3.49
N ASN A 25 16.13 15.78 -2.80
CA ASN A 25 16.27 15.51 -1.36
C ASN A 25 17.51 14.67 -1.05
N VAL A 26 17.75 13.59 -1.80
CA VAL A 26 18.95 12.75 -1.62
C VAL A 26 20.23 13.53 -1.91
N ARG A 27 20.23 14.42 -2.92
CA ARG A 27 21.38 15.29 -3.21
C ARG A 27 21.66 16.30 -2.10
N GLY A 28 20.62 16.86 -1.47
CA GLY A 28 20.78 17.79 -0.35
C GLY A 28 21.34 17.14 0.91
N VAL A 29 21.10 15.85 1.13
CA VAL A 29 21.61 15.11 2.31
C VAL A 29 23.06 14.67 2.14
N ILE A 30 23.54 14.50 0.91
CA ILE A 30 24.89 14.00 0.63
C ILE A 30 25.85 15.18 0.45
N ASN A 31 26.48 15.63 1.55
CA ASN A 31 27.64 16.52 1.49
C ASN A 31 28.86 15.73 0.97
N PHE A 32 29.20 15.93 -0.31
CA PHE A 32 30.30 15.21 -0.96
C PHE A 32 31.68 15.52 -0.39
N GLU A 33 31.84 16.67 0.28
CA GLU A 33 33.12 17.16 0.81
C GLU A 33 33.50 16.53 2.16
N GLU A 34 32.56 16.14 3.02
CA GLU A 34 32.83 15.54 4.34
C GLU A 34 32.96 14.01 4.35
N MET A 35 32.72 13.35 3.21
CA MET A 35 32.71 11.89 3.17
C MET A 35 34.13 11.31 3.18
N ALA A 36 34.68 11.10 4.37
CA ALA A 36 35.89 10.33 4.61
C ALA A 36 35.62 8.82 4.35
N GLY A 37 36.41 8.19 3.46
CA GLY A 37 36.46 6.73 3.27
C GLY A 37 35.50 6.15 2.22
N GLY A 38 36.05 5.70 1.09
CA GLY A 38 35.31 5.24 -0.10
C GLY A 38 34.31 4.09 0.10
N LEU A 39 34.52 3.18 1.07
CA LEU A 39 33.58 2.08 1.37
C LEU A 39 32.30 2.58 2.07
N ASN A 40 32.39 3.64 2.87
CA ASN A 40 31.23 4.16 3.61
C ASN A 40 30.28 4.94 2.68
N LYS A 41 30.80 5.55 1.61
CA LYS A 41 30.03 6.38 0.67
C LYS A 41 28.87 5.64 0.03
N ARG A 42 29.10 4.42 -0.50
CA ARG A 42 28.04 3.65 -1.17
C ARG A 42 26.90 3.28 -0.21
N ARG A 43 27.24 2.88 1.02
CA ARG A 43 26.27 2.54 2.06
C ARG A 43 25.46 3.76 2.50
N MET A 44 26.09 4.92 2.65
CA MET A 44 25.41 6.17 2.98
C MET A 44 24.41 6.58 1.90
N ILE A 45 24.78 6.50 0.62
CA ILE A 45 23.85 6.81 -0.49
C ILE A 45 22.67 5.83 -0.48
N GLN A 46 22.91 4.53 -0.25
CA GLN A 46 21.84 3.53 -0.15
C GLN A 46 20.89 3.83 1.00
N GLN A 47 21.41 4.18 2.17
CA GLN A 47 20.61 4.55 3.33
C GLN A 47 19.81 5.83 3.10
N ALA A 48 20.40 6.85 2.49
CA ALA A 48 19.71 8.10 2.14
C ALA A 48 18.54 7.84 1.18
N VAL A 49 18.76 7.03 0.13
CA VAL A 49 17.69 6.64 -0.80
C VAL A 49 16.58 5.85 -0.08
N PHE A 50 16.94 4.89 0.78
CA PHE A 50 15.97 4.10 1.52
C PHE A 50 15.11 4.97 2.46
N GLN A 51 15.73 5.88 3.21
CA GLN A 51 15.02 6.80 4.09
C GLN A 51 14.06 7.70 3.32
N GLU A 52 14.48 8.21 2.16
CA GLU A 52 13.63 9.05 1.32
C GLU A 52 12.44 8.26 0.72
N LEU A 53 12.65 7.00 0.33
CA LEU A 53 11.57 6.12 -0.12
C LEU A 53 10.55 5.84 1.00
N VAL A 54 11.01 5.59 2.23
CA VAL A 54 10.13 5.41 3.39
C VAL A 54 9.30 6.67 3.61
N ARG A 55 9.95 7.85 3.55
CA ARG A 55 9.27 9.14 3.69
C ARG A 55 8.23 9.39 2.60
N LEU A 56 8.46 8.95 1.37
CA LEU A 56 7.47 9.05 0.29
C LEU A 56 6.27 8.11 0.47
N MET A 57 6.49 6.95 1.09
CA MET A 57 5.43 5.95 1.32
C MET A 57 4.65 6.20 2.61
N ASP A 58 5.19 6.95 3.56
CA ASP A 58 4.53 7.24 4.83
C ASP A 58 3.51 8.38 4.67
N PRO A 59 2.20 8.11 4.78
CA PRO A 59 1.18 9.14 4.71
C PRO A 59 1.11 10.00 5.98
N GLY A 60 1.81 9.65 7.06
CA GLY A 60 1.77 10.36 8.35
C GLY A 60 0.42 10.27 9.07
N VAL A 61 -0.49 9.43 8.58
CA VAL A 61 -1.84 9.24 9.14
C VAL A 61 -1.95 7.84 9.71
N ALA A 62 -2.46 7.73 10.93
CA ALA A 62 -2.69 6.46 11.57
C ALA A 62 -3.71 5.61 10.77
N PRO A 63 -3.45 4.31 10.56
CA PRO A 63 -4.40 3.43 9.90
C PRO A 63 -5.73 3.40 10.64
N TRP A 64 -6.84 3.37 9.89
CA TRP A 64 -8.17 3.16 10.47
C TRP A 64 -8.24 1.79 11.17
N GLN A 65 -8.87 1.76 12.34
CA GLN A 65 -9.07 0.55 13.13
C GLN A 65 -10.56 0.28 13.36
N PRO A 66 -11.01 -0.98 13.21
CA PRO A 66 -12.40 -1.34 13.45
C PRO A 66 -12.75 -1.22 14.94
N VAL A 67 -13.95 -0.70 15.24
CA VAL A 67 -14.47 -0.59 16.60
C VAL A 67 -15.19 -1.89 16.98
N LYS A 68 -14.76 -2.53 18.06
CA LYS A 68 -15.41 -3.75 18.59
C LYS A 68 -16.81 -3.44 19.11
N GLY A 69 -17.75 -4.36 18.92
CA GLY A 69 -19.12 -4.23 19.43
C GLY A 69 -20.02 -3.28 18.64
N ARG A 70 -19.53 -2.67 17.55
CA ARG A 70 -20.33 -1.88 16.60
C ARG A 70 -20.19 -2.42 15.18
N PRO A 71 -21.22 -2.27 14.32
CA PRO A 71 -21.09 -2.56 12.90
C PRO A 71 -20.14 -1.54 12.26
N ASN A 72 -19.08 -2.02 11.60
CA ASN A 72 -18.14 -1.18 10.86
C ASN A 72 -18.43 -1.31 9.36
N THR A 73 -18.91 -0.23 8.74
CA THR A 73 -19.21 -0.19 7.31
C THR A 73 -18.02 0.39 6.54
N VAL A 74 -17.40 -0.40 5.67
CA VAL A 74 -16.26 0.01 4.84
C VAL A 74 -16.66 -0.10 3.36
N MET A 75 -16.51 0.99 2.61
CA MET A 75 -16.80 1.04 1.17
C MET A 75 -15.49 1.01 0.36
N LEU A 76 -15.39 0.07 -0.59
CA LEU A 76 -14.24 0.00 -1.49
C LEU A 76 -14.57 0.70 -2.81
N VAL A 77 -13.84 1.77 -3.10
CA VAL A 77 -13.97 2.60 -4.31
C VAL A 77 -12.69 2.53 -5.15
N GLY A 78 -12.80 2.75 -6.46
CA GLY A 78 -11.65 2.72 -7.37
C GLY A 78 -12.03 2.40 -8.82
N LEU A 79 -11.06 2.49 -9.73
CA LEU A 79 -11.22 2.27 -11.17
C LEU A 79 -11.69 0.85 -11.51
N GLN A 80 -12.34 0.65 -12.67
CA GLN A 80 -12.67 -0.69 -13.15
C GLN A 80 -11.40 -1.55 -13.26
N GLY A 81 -11.47 -2.80 -12.82
CA GLY A 81 -10.30 -3.69 -12.81
C GLY A 81 -9.33 -3.50 -11.64
N SER A 82 -9.52 -2.52 -10.75
CA SER A 82 -8.62 -2.27 -9.60
C SER A 82 -8.64 -3.33 -8.49
N GLY A 83 -9.26 -4.49 -8.71
CA GLY A 83 -9.28 -5.58 -7.74
C GLY A 83 -10.25 -5.45 -6.56
N LYS A 84 -11.16 -4.45 -6.54
CA LYS A 84 -12.10 -4.20 -5.40
C LYS A 84 -12.77 -5.45 -4.82
N THR A 85 -13.30 -6.35 -5.66
CA THR A 85 -13.97 -7.58 -5.18
C THR A 85 -12.99 -8.52 -4.48
N THR A 86 -11.82 -8.73 -5.08
CA THR A 86 -10.77 -9.59 -4.56
C THR A 86 -10.23 -9.03 -3.24
N THR A 87 -10.03 -7.71 -3.17
CA THR A 87 -9.63 -7.03 -1.94
C THR A 87 -10.72 -7.12 -0.87
N ALA A 88 -12.01 -6.98 -1.22
CA ALA A 88 -13.11 -7.13 -0.27
C ALA A 88 -13.14 -8.52 0.38
N HIS A 89 -12.92 -9.56 -0.43
CA HIS A 89 -12.87 -10.94 0.06
C HIS A 89 -11.68 -11.17 1.01
N LYS A 90 -10.48 -10.72 0.63
CA LYS A 90 -9.28 -10.83 1.48
C LYS A 90 -9.41 -10.01 2.77
N ALA A 91 -9.92 -8.78 2.68
CA ALA A 91 -10.14 -7.91 3.84
C ALA A 91 -11.17 -8.52 4.80
N GLY A 92 -12.23 -9.14 4.28
CA GLY A 92 -13.20 -9.88 5.08
C GLY A 92 -12.53 -10.95 5.95
N GLN A 93 -11.66 -11.78 5.36
CA GLN A 93 -10.96 -12.85 6.10
C GLN A 93 -10.01 -12.31 7.19
N VAL A 94 -9.29 -11.23 6.90
CA VAL A 94 -8.33 -10.64 7.85
C VAL A 94 -9.04 -9.90 8.99
N LEU A 95 -10.16 -9.24 8.69
CA LEU A 95 -10.94 -8.47 9.67
C LEU A 95 -11.95 -9.34 10.45
N SER A 96 -12.36 -10.50 9.93
CA SER A 96 -13.29 -11.42 10.59
C SER A 96 -12.59 -12.27 11.66
N ALA A 97 -12.05 -11.61 12.67
CA ALA A 97 -12.29 -12.05 14.04
C ALA A 97 -13.71 -11.58 14.40
N PRO A 98 -14.48 -12.37 15.16
CA PRO A 98 -15.89 -12.76 14.95
C PRO A 98 -16.91 -11.62 14.76
N GLN A 99 -16.93 -10.97 13.58
CA GLN A 99 -17.97 -10.02 13.17
C GLN A 99 -18.44 -10.35 11.75
N LEU A 100 -19.77 -10.52 11.61
CA LEU A 100 -20.46 -10.83 10.36
C LEU A 100 -20.14 -9.78 9.28
N ALA A 101 -19.29 -10.13 8.31
CA ALA A 101 -19.01 -9.30 7.16
C ALA A 101 -20.08 -9.53 6.08
N HIS A 102 -20.99 -8.56 5.90
CA HIS A 102 -21.95 -8.55 4.80
C HIS A 102 -21.38 -7.75 3.62
N LEU A 103 -21.01 -8.44 2.55
CA LEU A 103 -20.51 -7.84 1.31
C LEU A 103 -21.68 -7.48 0.39
N HIS A 104 -21.98 -6.19 0.27
CA HIS A 104 -22.93 -5.68 -0.73
C HIS A 104 -22.16 -5.12 -1.93
N GLY A 105 -22.34 -5.75 -3.10
CA GLY A 105 -21.75 -5.30 -4.35
C GLY A 105 -22.69 -4.38 -5.13
N VAL A 106 -22.34 -3.11 -5.28
CA VAL A 106 -22.97 -2.20 -6.25
C VAL A 106 -21.99 -2.03 -7.40
N ARG A 107 -22.17 -2.79 -8.49
CA ARG A 107 -21.32 -2.71 -9.69
C ARG A 107 -22.21 -2.58 -10.93
N GLY A 108 -22.11 -1.45 -11.62
CA GLY A 108 -22.85 -1.19 -12.86
C GLY A 108 -22.41 -2.09 -14.02
N HIS A 109 -23.40 -2.53 -14.80
CA HIS A 109 -23.35 -3.15 -16.13
C HIS A 109 -22.12 -4.02 -16.45
N LEU A 110 -22.05 -5.22 -15.86
CA LEU A 110 -21.25 -6.35 -16.37
C LEU A 110 -22.15 -7.59 -16.49
N PRO A 111 -22.39 -8.13 -17.70
CA PRO A 111 -23.16 -9.36 -17.86
C PRO A 111 -22.44 -10.55 -17.20
N GLY A 112 -23.16 -11.35 -16.40
CA GLY A 112 -22.70 -12.65 -15.89
C GLY A 112 -22.14 -12.70 -14.45
N TRP A 113 -22.07 -11.58 -13.72
CA TRP A 113 -21.63 -11.56 -12.31
C TRP A 113 -22.82 -11.50 -11.34
N GLY A 114 -23.39 -12.67 -11.03
CA GLY A 114 -24.41 -12.80 -9.99
C GLY A 114 -23.81 -12.70 -8.58
N VAL A 115 -24.49 -11.98 -7.69
CA VAL A 115 -24.17 -11.97 -6.25
C VAL A 115 -24.43 -13.37 -5.71
N ARG A 116 -23.40 -14.20 -5.56
CA ARG A 116 -23.53 -15.45 -4.80
C ARG A 116 -23.41 -15.08 -3.32
N PRO A 117 -24.44 -15.33 -2.48
CA PRO A 117 -24.29 -15.16 -1.05
C PRO A 117 -23.16 -16.08 -0.59
N VAL A 118 -22.11 -15.50 0.00
CA VAL A 118 -21.11 -16.30 0.71
C VAL A 118 -21.82 -16.76 1.99
N GLN A 119 -22.21 -18.02 2.04
CA GLN A 119 -22.74 -18.60 3.27
C GLN A 119 -21.57 -18.68 4.25
N ALA A 120 -21.62 -17.87 5.30
CA ALA A 120 -20.71 -17.96 6.42
C ALA A 120 -20.99 -19.28 7.14
N GLU A 121 -20.24 -20.32 6.80
CA GLU A 121 -20.26 -21.57 7.54
C GLU A 121 -19.68 -21.29 8.92
N ARG A 122 -20.55 -21.30 9.94
CA ARG A 122 -20.14 -21.20 11.33
C ARG A 122 -19.25 -22.41 11.63
N ARG A 123 -17.93 -22.22 11.65
CA ARG A 123 -17.04 -23.16 12.34
C ARG A 123 -17.38 -23.07 13.82
N GLN A 124 -18.31 -23.91 14.27
CA GLN A 124 -18.49 -24.24 15.67
C GLN A 124 -17.14 -24.70 16.22
N GLY A 125 -16.73 -24.08 17.32
CA GLY A 125 -15.52 -24.43 18.03
C GLY A 125 -15.50 -25.92 18.33
N ARG A 126 -14.34 -26.53 18.11
CA ARG A 126 -13.98 -27.78 18.76
C ARG A 126 -13.25 -27.40 20.05
N ASP A 127 -13.70 -28.04 21.12
CA ASP A 127 -13.31 -27.89 22.52
C ASP A 127 -11.80 -27.96 22.76
#